data_AF-A0A2D8XD46-F1
#
_entry.id   AF-A0A2D8XD46-F1
#
_cell.length_a   1.000
_cell.length_b   1.000
_cell.length_c   1.000
_cell.angle_alpha   90.00
_cell.angle_beta   90.00
_cell.angle_gamma   90.00
#
_symmetry.space_group_name_H-M   'P 1'
#
loop_
_entity.id
_entity.type
_entity.pdbx_description
1 polymer ?
#
loop_
_entity_poly.entity_id
_entity_poly.type
_entity_poly.pdbx_seq_one_letter_code
_entity_poly.pdbx_strand_id
1 'polypeptide(L)' 'MPKYRIRFNKAKGQPGRGTEEHAWRVLQDDTEWLARHVVIEVPSRSEQEGLDWNIVCEGKMLFFNDTDTVVIY' A
#
# COMPACT_ATOMS: atom_id res chain seq x y z
N MET A 1 2.07 -12.91 11.32
CA MET A 1 2.55 -11.52 11.11
C MET A 1 1.46 -10.76 10.38
N PRO A 2 1.32 -9.43 10.56
CA PRO A 2 0.37 -8.63 9.79
C PRO A 2 0.48 -8.88 8.29
N LYS A 3 -0.67 -9.11 7.63
CA LYS A 3 -0.77 -9.27 6.18
C LYS A 3 -1.12 -7.93 5.56
N TYR A 4 -0.35 -7.51 4.56
CA TYR A 4 -0.59 -6.28 3.80
C TYR A 4 -1.03 -6.62 2.38
N ARG A 5 -2.02 -5.88 1.87
CA ARG A 5 -2.42 -5.85 0.46
C ARG A 5 -2.02 -4.50 -0.12
N ILE A 6 -1.18 -4.51 -1.14
CA ILE A 6 -0.63 -3.30 -1.77
C ILE A 6 -1.14 -3.26 -3.20
N ARG A 7 -1.76 -2.14 -3.59
CA ARG A 7 -2.28 -1.97 -4.96
C ARG A 7 -2.19 -0.53 -5.42
N PHE A 8 -2.29 -0.35 -6.73
CA PHE A 8 -2.27 0.98 -7.34
C PHE A 8 -3.51 1.79 -6.95
N ASN A 9 -3.31 3.06 -6.63
CA ASN A 9 -4.36 4.01 -6.32
C ASN A 9 -4.97 4.56 -7.62
N LYS A 10 -5.98 3.86 -8.15
CA LYS A 10 -6.73 4.29 -9.34
C LYS A 10 -7.48 5.63 -9.16
N ALA A 11 -7.67 6.06 -7.92
CA ALA A 11 -8.42 7.26 -7.55
C ALA A 11 -7.52 8.38 -6.99
N LYS A 12 -6.19 8.29 -7.15
CA LYS A 12 -5.24 9.32 -6.69
C LYS A 12 -5.65 10.72 -7.18
N GLY A 13 -5.42 11.74 -6.35
CA GLY A 13 -5.82 13.12 -6.62
C GLY A 13 -7.29 13.45 -6.38
N GLN A 14 -8.17 12.45 -6.19
CA GLN A 14 -9.54 12.69 -5.77
C GLN A 14 -9.61 13.06 -4.27
N PRO A 15 -10.66 13.79 -3.82
CA PRO A 15 -10.84 14.10 -2.41
C PRO A 15 -10.76 12.86 -1.51
N GLY A 16 -9.90 12.90 -0.49
CA GLY A 16 -9.67 11.78 0.44
C GLY A 16 -8.85 10.61 -0.14
N ARG A 17 -8.26 10.76 -1.34
CA ARG A 17 -7.44 9.74 -2.02
C ARG A 17 -5.98 10.18 -2.22
N GLY A 18 -5.53 11.13 -1.41
CA GLY A 18 -4.18 11.68 -1.49
C GLY A 18 -4.01 12.60 -2.70
N THR A 19 -2.79 13.06 -2.91
CA THR A 19 -2.42 13.83 -4.12
C THR A 19 -2.24 12.92 -5.33
N GLU A 20 -2.01 13.50 -6.51
CA GLU A 20 -1.63 12.77 -7.73
C GLU A 20 -0.36 11.91 -7.59
N GLU A 21 0.46 12.19 -6.57
CA GLU A 21 1.69 11.46 -6.29
C GLU A 21 1.46 10.21 -5.42
N HIS A 22 0.31 10.11 -4.72
CA HIS A 22 -0.01 8.98 -3.85
C HIS A 22 -0.46 7.77 -4.68
N ALA A 23 0.50 7.17 -5.38
CA ALA A 23 0.28 6.10 -6.35
C ALA A 23 -0.14 4.77 -5.71
N TRP A 24 0.05 4.60 -4.39
CA TRP A 24 -0.13 3.31 -3.73
C TRP A 24 -1.17 3.37 -2.60
N ARG A 25 -1.96 2.31 -2.52
CA ARG A 25 -2.82 1.98 -1.39
C ARG A 25 -2.22 0.77 -0.69
N VAL A 26 -1.91 0.90 0.58
CA VAL A 26 -1.48 -0.20 1.44
C VAL A 26 -2.61 -0.47 2.41
N LEU A 27 -3.12 -1.69 2.43
CA LEU A 27 -4.28 -2.07 3.23
C LEU A 27 -3.91 -3.18 4.20
N GLN A 28 -4.33 -3.02 5.45
CA GLN A 28 -4.26 -4.03 6.50
C GLN A 28 -5.62 -4.06 7.19
N ASP A 29 -6.35 -5.17 7.03
CA ASP A 29 -7.72 -5.30 7.52
C ASP A 29 -8.60 -4.09 7.08
N ASP A 30 -9.11 -3.30 8.02
CA ASP A 30 -9.93 -2.11 7.78
C ASP A 30 -9.12 -0.80 7.69
N THR A 31 -7.80 -0.87 7.83
CA THR A 31 -6.91 0.29 7.77
C THR A 31 -6.30 0.45 6.39
N GLU A 32 -6.26 1.70 5.91
CA GLU A 32 -5.67 2.08 4.64
C GLU A 32 -4.67 3.21 4.82
N TRP A 33 -3.49 3.04 4.22
CA TRP A 33 -2.49 4.08 4.05
C TRP A 33 -2.35 4.42 2.57
N LEU A 34 -2.27 5.72 2.30
CA LEU A 34 -1.96 6.25 0.97
C LEU A 34 -0.48 6.63 0.96
N ALA A 35 0.26 6.10 0.00
CA ALA A 35 1.70 6.27 -0.07
C ALA A 35 2.13 6.71 -1.46
N ARG A 36 3.16 7.55 -1.53
CA ARG A 36 3.85 7.88 -2.79
C ARG A 36 4.83 6.78 -3.19
N HIS A 37 5.45 6.16 -2.19
CA HIS A 37 6.45 5.12 -2.38
C HIS A 37 6.16 3.89 -1.50
N VAL A 38 6.47 2.70 -2.01
CA VAL A 38 6.38 1.45 -1.25
C VAL A 38 7.67 0.66 -1.48
N VAL A 39 8.29 0.23 -0.38
CA VAL A 39 9.45 -0.68 -0.36
C VAL A 39 9.04 -1.95 0.35
N ILE A 40 9.28 -3.10 -0.29
CA ILE A 40 8.91 -4.42 0.23
C ILE A 40 10.21 -5.22 0.38
N GLU A 41 10.59 -5.51 1.62
CA GLU A 41 11.83 -6.21 2.01
C GLU A 41 11.57 -7.66 2.44
N VAL A 42 10.32 -8.12 2.28
CA VAL A 42 9.86 -9.48 2.58
C VAL A 42 9.38 -10.19 1.31
N PRO A 43 9.32 -11.53 1.31
CA PRO A 43 8.73 -12.27 0.20
C PRO A 43 7.31 -11.80 -0.09
N SER A 44 7.03 -11.55 -1.36
CA SER A 44 5.74 -11.07 -1.84
C SER A 44 5.16 -11.95 -2.93
N ARG A 45 3.84 -11.99 -3.05
CA ARG A 45 3.11 -12.73 -4.08
C ARG A 45 1.94 -11.91 -4.60
N SER A 46 1.39 -12.31 -5.75
CA SER A 46 0.16 -11.70 -6.27
C SER A 46 -1.08 -12.36 -5.68
N GLU A 47 -2.08 -11.56 -5.31
CA GLU A 47 -3.43 -12.05 -5.00
C GLU A 47 -4.47 -11.14 -5.67
N GLN A 48 -5.50 -11.75 -6.25
CA GLN A 48 -6.62 -11.02 -6.85
C GLN A 48 -7.75 -10.87 -5.82
N GLU A 49 -8.30 -9.67 -5.72
CA GLU A 49 -9.46 -9.35 -4.89
C GLU A 49 -10.50 -8.64 -5.76
N GLY A 50 -11.56 -9.37 -6.14
CA GLY A 50 -12.51 -8.89 -7.14
C GLY A 50 -11.82 -8.62 -8.48
N LEU A 51 -11.90 -7.37 -8.95
CA LEU A 51 -11.26 -6.92 -10.20
C LEU A 51 -9.86 -6.32 -9.98
N ASP A 52 -9.40 -6.20 -8.74
CA ASP A 52 -8.12 -5.61 -8.41
C ASP A 52 -7.06 -6.67 -8.13
N TRP A 53 -5.84 -6.40 -8.62
CA TRP A 53 -4.66 -7.18 -8.29
C TRP A 53 -3.87 -6.50 -7.18
N ASN A 54 -3.41 -7.29 -6.22
CA ASN A 54 -2.60 -6.85 -5.09
C ASN A 54 -1.24 -7.55 -5.13
N ILE A 55 -0.20 -6.82 -4.71
CA ILE A 55 1.01 -7.41 -4.14
C ILE A 55 0.70 -7.67 -2.66
N VAL A 56 0.94 -8.89 -2.21
CA VAL A 56 0.65 -9.33 -0.84
C VAL A 56 1.92 -9.81 -0.17
N CYS A 57 2.13 -9.37 1.06
CA CYS A 57 3.23 -9.79 1.91
C CYS A 57 2.83 -9.78 3.39
N GLU A 58 3.67 -10.40 4.22
CA GLU A 58 3.51 -10.46 5.66
C GLU A 58 4.77 -9.93 6.34
N GLY A 59 4.63 -9.04 7.30
CA GLY A 59 5.77 -8.37 7.95
C GLY A 59 5.34 -7.30 8.95
N LYS A 60 6.26 -6.40 9.30
CA LYS A 60 5.97 -5.16 10.03
C LYS A 60 6.04 -3.98 9.07
N MET A 61 5.26 -2.94 9.35
CA MET A 61 5.23 -1.74 8.51
C MET A 61 5.76 -0.51 9.27
N LEU A 62 6.59 0.28 8.58
CA LEU A 62 6.90 1.66 8.94
C LEU A 62 6.30 2.61 7.89
N PHE A 63 5.80 3.75 8.35
CA PHE A 63 5.33 4.84 7.49
C PHE A 63 6.15 6.11 7.76
N PHE A 64 6.86 6.58 6.75
CA PHE A 64 7.68 7.78 6.80
C PHE A 64 6.87 8.98 6.27
N ASN A 65 6.35 9.80 7.19
CA ASN A 65 5.42 10.89 6.89
C ASN A 65 6.05 12.06 6.10
N ASP A 66 7.37 12.18 6.09
CA ASP A 66 8.09 13.21 5.34
C ASP A 66 8.14 12.94 3.83
N THR A 67 8.10 11.66 3.46
CA THR A 67 8.21 11.16 2.08
C THR A 67 6.98 10.41 1.61
N ASP A 68 5.98 10.21 2.48
CA ASP A 68 4.83 9.34 2.27
C ASP A 68 5.27 7.94 1.80
N THR A 69 6.31 7.39 2.44
CA THR A 69 6.90 6.10 2.09
C THR A 69 6.47 5.01 3.06
N VAL A 70 5.97 3.90 2.52
CA VAL A 70 5.75 2.66 3.28
C VAL A 70 6.94 1.72 3.10
N VAL A 71 7.44 1.17 4.20
CA VAL A 71 8.43 0.08 4.19
C VAL A 71 7.87 -1.11 4.95
N ILE A 72 7.89 -2.29 4.32
CA ILE A 72 7.45 -3.55 4.93
C ILE A 72 8.63 -4.52 5.01
N TYR A 73 8.95 -4.99 6.22
CA TYR A 73 10.13 -5.80 6.55
C TYR A 73 9.81 -6.94 7.54
#